data_AF-A0A7S1MC82-F1
#
_entry.id   AF-A0A7S1MC82-F1
#
_cell.length_a   1.000
_cell.length_b   1.000
_cell.length_c   1.000
_cell.angle_alpha   90.00
_cell.angle_beta   90.00
_cell.angle_gamma   90.00
#
_symmetry.space_group_name_H-M   'P 1'
#
loop_
_entity.id
_entity.type
_entity.pdbx_description
1 polymer ?
#
loop_
_entity_poly.entity_id
_entity_poly.type
_entity_poly.pdbx_seq_one_letter_code
_entity_poly.pdbx_strand_id
1 'polypeptide(L)'
;PQARLDVLAAAYNLLLNAAHVYGESPSFSCIFETSFVLSFHRILRTTTVHPAIEPLHRRTVETVAMLAAETSMTRTPLAMRTFRPRPLRMYDPILGDDTPSEKKEMQLLKKEHAADHKRVMRTLTAEARVEQRTRESEKAAIEARKQAKLNSIMAELQQQQHVMKTADSLKMKATSRKRASTNVVPKGGAGKKRDE
;
A
#
# COMPACT_ATOMS: atom_id res chain seq x y z
N PRO A 1 -45.75 -57.87 -67.38
CA PRO A 1 -44.61 -57.05 -67.89
C PRO A 1 -44.85 -55.55 -67.64
N GLN A 2 -46.04 -55.03 -67.98
CA GLN A 2 -46.43 -53.63 -67.72
C GLN A 2 -46.36 -53.23 -66.24
N ALA A 3 -46.91 -54.04 -65.32
CA ALA A 3 -46.83 -53.73 -63.88
C ALA A 3 -45.40 -53.54 -63.33
N ARG A 4 -44.38 -54.18 -63.94
CA ARG A 4 -42.97 -53.96 -63.56
C ARG A 4 -42.42 -52.64 -64.10
N LEU A 5 -42.88 -52.22 -65.28
CA LEU A 5 -42.53 -50.93 -65.87
C LEU A 5 -43.18 -49.79 -65.09
N ASP A 6 -44.42 -49.96 -64.65
CA ASP A 6 -45.16 -48.95 -63.86
C ASP A 6 -44.51 -48.71 -62.49
N VAL A 7 -44.10 -49.79 -61.80
CA VAL A 7 -43.36 -49.69 -60.53
C VAL A 7 -42.03 -48.97 -60.72
N LEU A 8 -41.34 -49.23 -61.83
CA LEU A 8 -40.03 -48.65 -62.11
C LEU A 8 -40.16 -47.17 -62.52
N ALA A 9 -41.21 -46.79 -63.26
CA ALA A 9 -41.55 -45.41 -63.54
C ALA A 9 -41.92 -44.65 -62.25
N ALA A 10 -42.70 -45.25 -61.36
CA ALA A 10 -43.01 -44.68 -60.05
C ALA A 10 -41.74 -44.47 -59.20
N ALA A 11 -40.80 -45.42 -59.23
CA ALA A 11 -39.52 -45.30 -58.53
C ALA A 11 -38.67 -44.12 -59.04
N TYR A 12 -38.59 -43.90 -60.36
CA TYR A 12 -37.88 -42.74 -60.92
C TYR A 12 -38.54 -41.42 -60.55
N ASN A 13 -39.87 -41.34 -60.58
CA ASN A 13 -40.59 -40.14 -60.17
C ASN A 13 -40.38 -39.85 -58.67
N LEU A 14 -40.39 -40.88 -57.83
CA LEU A 14 -40.08 -40.75 -56.41
C LEU A 14 -38.65 -40.27 -56.20
N LEU A 15 -37.69 -40.79 -56.97
CA LEU A 15 -36.29 -40.39 -56.87
C LEU A 15 -36.06 -38.95 -57.35
N LEU A 16 -36.77 -38.52 -58.40
CA LEU A 16 -36.75 -37.14 -58.88
C LEU A 16 -37.35 -36.18 -57.85
N ASN A 17 -38.46 -36.56 -57.23
CA ASN A 17 -39.05 -35.78 -56.14
C ASN A 17 -38.13 -35.71 -54.91
N ALA A 18 -37.51 -36.83 -54.54
CA ALA A 18 -36.53 -36.85 -53.45
C ALA A 18 -35.30 -35.97 -53.78
N ALA A 19 -34.84 -35.96 -55.02
CA ALA A 19 -33.75 -35.09 -55.45
C ALA A 19 -34.09 -33.61 -55.29
N HIS A 20 -35.32 -33.21 -55.64
CA HIS A 20 -35.76 -31.83 -55.42
C HIS A 20 -35.90 -31.47 -53.94
N VAL A 21 -36.42 -32.37 -53.10
CA VAL A 21 -36.61 -32.11 -51.66
C VAL A 21 -35.27 -32.05 -50.92
N TYR A 22 -34.34 -32.94 -51.24
CA TYR A 22 -33.03 -33.02 -50.56
C TYR A 22 -31.93 -32.24 -51.27
N GLY A 23 -32.23 -31.60 -52.40
CA GLY A 23 -31.29 -30.82 -53.19
C GLY A 23 -30.71 -29.61 -52.45
N GLU A 24 -31.35 -29.12 -51.40
CA GLU A 24 -30.80 -28.04 -50.56
C GLU A 24 -29.79 -28.54 -49.52
N SER A 25 -29.68 -29.87 -49.32
CA SER A 25 -28.79 -30.43 -48.32
C SER A 25 -27.32 -30.32 -48.76
N PRO A 26 -26.41 -29.80 -47.92
CA PRO A 26 -24.97 -29.78 -48.22
C PRO A 26 -24.33 -31.17 -48.39
N SER A 27 -25.02 -32.23 -47.95
CA SER A 27 -24.60 -33.63 -48.12
C SER A 27 -25.06 -34.25 -49.45
N PHE A 28 -25.90 -33.56 -50.22
CA PHE A 28 -26.52 -34.10 -51.43
C PHE A 28 -25.50 -34.54 -52.47
N SER A 29 -24.53 -33.67 -52.80
CA SER A 29 -23.45 -33.99 -53.74
C SER A 29 -22.65 -35.23 -53.33
N CYS A 30 -22.34 -35.39 -52.05
CA CYS A 30 -21.57 -36.54 -51.55
C CYS A 30 -22.29 -37.88 -51.74
N ILE A 31 -23.62 -37.88 -51.70
CA ILE A 31 -24.44 -39.10 -51.78
C ILE A 31 -24.71 -39.45 -53.24
N PHE A 32 -25.02 -38.44 -54.07
CA PHE A 32 -25.56 -38.66 -55.41
C PHE A 32 -24.57 -38.40 -56.56
N GLU A 33 -23.52 -37.62 -56.36
CA GLU A 33 -22.60 -37.27 -57.45
C GLU A 33 -21.80 -38.48 -57.94
N THR A 34 -21.05 -39.14 -57.07
CA THR A 34 -20.14 -40.20 -57.49
C THR A 34 -20.85 -41.55 -57.66
N SER A 35 -21.66 -41.94 -56.67
CA SER A 35 -22.24 -43.29 -56.64
C SER A 35 -23.45 -43.42 -57.55
N PHE A 36 -24.28 -42.39 -57.65
CA PHE A 36 -25.54 -42.45 -58.39
C PHE A 36 -25.34 -42.10 -59.87
N VAL A 37 -24.72 -40.97 -60.20
CA VAL A 37 -24.55 -40.55 -61.61
C VAL A 37 -23.68 -41.54 -62.41
N LEU A 38 -22.58 -42.05 -61.84
CA LEU A 38 -21.73 -43.03 -62.54
C LEU A 38 -22.43 -44.38 -62.75
N SER A 39 -23.17 -44.87 -61.76
CA SER A 39 -23.88 -46.15 -61.85
C SER A 39 -25.01 -46.09 -62.89
N PHE A 40 -25.76 -44.98 -62.93
CA PHE A 40 -26.87 -44.83 -63.87
C PHE A 40 -26.39 -44.54 -65.29
N HIS A 41 -25.32 -43.76 -65.49
CA HIS A 41 -24.69 -43.64 -66.81
C HIS A 41 -24.12 -44.96 -67.32
N ARG A 42 -23.58 -45.82 -66.43
CA ARG A 42 -23.14 -47.15 -66.81
C ARG A 42 -24.31 -47.99 -67.32
N ILE A 43 -25.46 -47.97 -66.62
CA ILE A 43 -26.67 -48.69 -67.03
C ILE A 43 -27.13 -48.27 -68.43
N LEU A 44 -27.11 -46.98 -68.75
CA LEU A 44 -27.44 -46.49 -70.11
C LEU A 44 -26.47 -46.97 -71.20
N ARG A 45 -25.20 -47.22 -70.85
CA ARG A 45 -24.16 -47.63 -71.81
C ARG A 45 -24.07 -49.14 -71.98
N THR A 46 -24.33 -49.92 -70.93
CA THR A 46 -24.11 -51.37 -70.92
C THR A 46 -25.38 -52.18 -71.13
N THR A 47 -26.55 -51.59 -70.88
CA THR A 47 -27.80 -52.33 -70.80
C THR A 47 -28.84 -51.65 -71.67
N THR A 48 -29.59 -52.43 -72.46
CA THR A 48 -30.74 -51.92 -73.22
C THR A 48 -31.87 -51.57 -72.26
N VAL A 49 -31.99 -50.30 -71.89
CA VAL A 49 -33.13 -49.79 -71.11
C VAL A 49 -34.37 -49.83 -71.99
N HIS A 50 -35.52 -50.17 -71.41
CA HIS A 50 -36.78 -50.20 -72.14
C HIS A 50 -37.13 -48.79 -72.68
N PRO A 51 -37.51 -48.64 -73.96
CA PRO A 51 -37.65 -47.33 -74.61
C PRO A 51 -38.69 -46.41 -73.93
N ALA A 52 -39.72 -46.98 -73.31
CA ALA A 52 -40.71 -46.21 -72.55
C ALA A 52 -40.15 -45.53 -71.28
N ILE A 53 -39.03 -46.02 -70.72
CA ILE A 53 -38.46 -45.58 -69.45
C ILE A 53 -37.16 -44.81 -69.65
N GLU A 54 -36.47 -45.05 -70.76
CA GLU A 54 -35.27 -44.33 -71.16
C GLU A 54 -35.35 -42.80 -71.00
N PRO A 55 -36.41 -42.09 -71.46
CA PRO A 55 -36.49 -40.63 -71.29
C PRO A 55 -36.59 -40.22 -69.81
N LEU A 56 -37.31 -41.00 -69.00
CA LEU A 56 -37.47 -40.73 -67.57
C LEU A 56 -36.14 -40.97 -66.84
N HIS A 57 -35.44 -42.06 -67.16
CA HIS A 57 -34.11 -42.36 -66.63
C HIS A 57 -33.11 -41.25 -66.97
N ARG A 58 -33.02 -40.82 -68.23
CA ARG A 58 -32.12 -39.73 -68.65
C ARG A 58 -32.43 -38.44 -67.90
N ARG A 59 -33.71 -38.06 -67.85
CA ARG A 59 -34.17 -36.87 -67.11
C ARG A 59 -33.74 -36.93 -65.65
N THR A 60 -33.95 -38.05 -64.96
CA THR A 60 -33.58 -38.19 -63.55
C THR A 60 -32.07 -38.05 -63.34
N VAL A 61 -31.26 -38.67 -64.20
CA VAL A 61 -29.79 -38.58 -64.11
C VAL A 61 -29.31 -37.15 -64.34
N GLU A 62 -29.83 -36.48 -65.37
CA GLU A 62 -29.49 -35.08 -65.66
C GLU A 62 -29.90 -34.15 -64.51
N THR A 63 -31.11 -34.29 -63.98
CA THR A 63 -31.58 -33.45 -62.85
C THR A 63 -30.75 -33.65 -61.59
N VAL A 64 -30.40 -34.90 -61.28
CA VAL A 64 -29.59 -35.22 -60.09
C VAL A 64 -28.16 -34.73 -60.27
N ALA A 65 -27.59 -34.85 -61.48
CA ALA A 65 -26.25 -34.34 -61.80
C ALA A 65 -26.20 -32.81 -61.69
N MET A 66 -27.21 -32.09 -62.19
CA MET A 66 -27.28 -30.63 -62.06
C MET A 66 -27.36 -30.20 -60.58
N LEU A 67 -28.28 -30.78 -59.80
CA LEU A 67 -28.42 -30.45 -58.38
C LEU A 67 -27.16 -30.82 -57.57
N ALA A 68 -26.50 -31.92 -57.92
CA ALA A 68 -25.23 -32.31 -57.29
C ALA A 68 -24.11 -31.31 -57.61
N ALA A 69 -24.04 -30.82 -58.85
CA ALA A 69 -23.07 -29.80 -59.23
C ALA A 69 -23.34 -28.46 -58.52
N GLU A 70 -24.59 -28.00 -58.48
CA GLU A 70 -25.01 -26.76 -57.80
C GLU A 70 -24.70 -26.80 -56.29
N THR A 71 -25.02 -27.92 -55.64
CA THR A 71 -24.71 -28.12 -54.21
C THR A 71 -23.21 -28.23 -53.96
N SER A 72 -22.45 -28.85 -54.87
CA SER A 72 -21.00 -28.94 -54.78
C SER A 72 -20.35 -27.55 -54.85
N MET A 73 -20.84 -26.66 -55.73
CA MET A 73 -20.33 -25.30 -55.87
C MET A 73 -20.63 -24.41 -54.65
N THR A 74 -21.77 -24.62 -53.99
CA THR A 74 -22.20 -23.82 -52.82
C THR A 74 -21.73 -24.40 -51.49
N ARG A 75 -21.14 -25.61 -51.50
CA ARG A 75 -20.71 -26.31 -50.29
C ARG A 75 -19.52 -25.63 -49.64
N THR A 76 -19.69 -25.24 -48.38
CA THR A 76 -18.63 -24.72 -47.52
C THR A 76 -18.23 -25.74 -46.44
N PRO A 77 -16.98 -25.73 -45.95
CA PRO A 77 -16.56 -26.57 -44.83
C PRO A 77 -17.38 -26.27 -43.57
N LEU A 78 -17.63 -27.29 -42.76
CA LEU A 78 -18.48 -27.17 -41.57
C LEU A 78 -17.75 -26.45 -40.43
N ALA A 79 -18.27 -25.28 -40.03
CA ALA A 79 -17.75 -24.51 -38.91
C ALA A 79 -18.38 -24.96 -37.57
N MET A 80 -18.02 -26.17 -37.08
CA MET A 80 -18.62 -26.70 -35.83
C MET A 80 -18.10 -26.03 -34.53
N ARG A 81 -16.93 -25.39 -34.58
CA ARG A 81 -16.20 -24.91 -33.39
C ARG A 81 -15.99 -23.39 -33.38
N THR A 82 -16.91 -22.64 -33.99
CA THR A 82 -16.92 -21.18 -33.90
C THR A 82 -17.74 -20.73 -32.70
N PHE A 83 -17.12 -20.75 -31.52
CA PHE A 83 -17.73 -20.20 -30.32
C PHE A 83 -17.45 -18.71 -30.22
N ARG A 84 -18.42 -17.95 -29.74
CA ARG A 84 -18.16 -16.56 -29.34
C ARG A 84 -17.24 -16.58 -28.11
N PRO A 85 -16.22 -15.71 -28.06
CA PRO A 85 -15.39 -15.60 -26.87
C PRO A 85 -16.27 -15.23 -25.67
N ARG A 86 -15.93 -15.76 -24.49
CA ARG A 86 -16.65 -15.41 -23.26
C ARG A 86 -16.43 -13.92 -22.96
N PRO A 87 -17.46 -13.18 -22.52
CA PRO A 87 -17.29 -11.79 -22.10
C PRO A 87 -16.35 -11.71 -20.88
N LEU A 88 -15.70 -10.56 -20.72
CA LEU A 88 -14.89 -10.28 -19.53
C LEU A 88 -15.76 -10.36 -18.28
N ARG A 89 -15.20 -10.93 -17.21
CA ARG A 89 -15.86 -10.98 -15.91
C ARG A 89 -15.91 -9.58 -15.32
N MET A 90 -17.11 -9.05 -15.17
CA MET A 90 -17.34 -7.80 -14.46
C MET A 90 -17.28 -8.08 -12.96
N TYR A 91 -16.58 -7.24 -12.21
CA TYR A 91 -16.56 -7.27 -10.75
C TYR A 91 -17.33 -6.05 -10.25
N ASP A 92 -18.08 -6.26 -9.17
CA ASP A 92 -18.75 -5.15 -8.50
C ASP A 92 -17.69 -4.19 -7.94
N PRO A 93 -17.87 -2.87 -8.07
CA PRO A 93 -16.97 -1.90 -7.48
C PRO A 93 -16.96 -2.09 -5.97
N ILE A 94 -15.77 -2.08 -5.37
CA ILE A 94 -15.63 -2.09 -3.92
C ILE A 94 -16.13 -0.74 -3.42
N LEU A 95 -17.42 -0.67 -3.12
CA LEU A 95 -17.99 0.38 -2.29
C LEU A 95 -17.41 0.16 -0.90
N GLY A 96 -16.49 1.05 -0.52
CA GLY A 96 -15.97 1.10 0.84
C GLY A 96 -17.08 1.55 1.78
N ASP A 97 -18.01 0.65 2.08
CA ASP A 97 -18.90 0.82 3.20
C ASP A 97 -18.01 0.72 4.43
N ASP A 98 -17.57 1.88 4.89
CA ASP A 98 -16.88 2.08 6.16
C ASP A 98 -17.87 1.79 7.30
N THR A 99 -18.28 0.53 7.38
CA THR A 99 -18.89 -0.02 8.57
C THR A 99 -17.90 0.22 9.70
N PRO A 100 -18.33 0.87 10.81
CA PRO A 100 -17.45 1.09 11.94
C PRO A 100 -17.13 -0.29 12.53
N SER A 101 -16.01 -0.85 12.09
CA SER A 101 -15.46 -2.03 12.73
C SER A 101 -15.00 -1.60 14.11
N GLU A 102 -15.39 -2.34 15.14
CA GLU A 102 -14.89 -2.19 16.52
C GLU A 102 -13.35 -2.01 16.57
N LYS A 103 -12.63 -2.58 15.59
CA LYS A 103 -11.19 -2.40 15.42
C LYS A 103 -10.77 -0.96 15.07
N LYS A 104 -11.53 -0.26 14.21
CA LYS A 104 -11.27 1.15 13.86
C LYS A 104 -11.53 2.05 15.07
N GLU A 105 -12.62 1.82 15.79
CA GLU A 105 -12.95 2.55 17.01
C GLU A 105 -11.88 2.33 18.10
N MET A 106 -11.48 1.08 18.33
CA MET A 106 -10.40 0.76 19.26
C MET A 106 -9.06 1.41 18.87
N GLN A 107 -8.77 1.55 17.57
CA GLN A 107 -7.58 2.27 17.11
C GLN A 107 -7.68 3.77 17.37
N LEU A 108 -8.86 4.38 17.22
CA LEU A 108 -9.07 5.79 17.54
C LEU A 108 -8.88 6.03 19.04
N LEU A 109 -9.52 5.23 19.89
CA LEU A 109 -9.39 5.32 21.35
C LEU A 109 -7.93 5.15 21.81
N LYS A 110 -7.19 4.22 21.21
CA LYS A 110 -5.74 4.04 21.51
C LYS A 110 -4.93 5.27 21.13
N LYS A 111 -5.23 5.91 20.00
CA LYS A 111 -4.53 7.13 19.54
C LYS A 111 -4.84 8.31 20.47
N GLU A 112 -6.08 8.47 20.89
CA GLU A 112 -6.50 9.51 21.84
C GLU A 112 -5.81 9.33 23.19
N HIS A 113 -5.87 8.12 23.75
CA HIS A 113 -5.21 7.82 25.02
C HIS A 113 -3.69 8.07 24.97
N ALA A 114 -3.03 7.69 23.87
CA ALA A 114 -1.61 7.96 23.69
C ALA A 114 -1.30 9.47 23.60
N ALA A 115 -2.17 10.24 22.95
CA ALA A 115 -2.02 11.68 22.85
C ALA A 115 -2.21 12.37 24.21
N ASP A 116 -3.21 11.95 24.99
CA ASP A 116 -3.48 12.51 26.31
C ASP A 116 -2.40 12.15 27.31
N HIS A 117 -1.96 10.89 27.34
CA HIS A 117 -0.82 10.49 28.17
C HIS A 117 0.44 11.33 27.86
N LYS A 118 0.71 11.58 26.57
CA LYS A 118 1.83 12.43 26.15
C LYS A 118 1.67 13.88 26.61
N ARG A 119 0.44 14.43 26.58
CA ARG A 119 0.16 15.79 27.07
C ARG A 119 0.38 15.88 28.58
N VAL A 120 -0.18 14.94 29.34
CA VAL A 120 -0.05 14.87 30.81
C VAL A 120 1.41 14.71 31.25
N MET A 121 2.18 13.82 30.60
CA MET A 121 3.58 13.67 30.95
C MET A 121 4.41 14.94 30.66
N ARG A 122 4.07 15.67 29.60
CA ARG A 122 4.73 16.96 29.30
C ARG A 122 4.40 18.04 30.33
N THR A 123 3.15 18.12 30.79
CA THR A 123 2.76 19.10 31.81
C THR A 123 3.41 18.76 33.16
N LEU A 124 3.34 17.50 33.60
CA LEU A 124 3.97 17.06 34.85
C LEU A 124 5.48 17.31 34.87
N THR A 125 6.17 17.02 33.76
CA THR A 125 7.62 17.27 33.66
C THR A 125 7.95 18.75 33.63
N ALA A 126 7.09 19.60 33.03
CA ALA A 126 7.25 21.04 33.06
C ALA A 126 7.05 21.59 34.48
N GLU A 127 6.00 21.17 35.18
CA GLU A 127 5.70 21.55 36.57
C GLU A 127 6.82 21.14 37.52
N ALA A 128 7.30 19.89 37.43
CA ALA A 128 8.40 19.41 38.26
C ALA A 128 9.70 20.22 38.06
N ARG A 129 9.97 20.66 36.82
CA ARG A 129 11.12 21.53 36.53
C ARG A 129 10.95 22.93 37.10
N VAL A 130 9.74 23.49 37.04
CA VAL A 130 9.44 24.77 37.66
C VAL A 130 9.65 24.67 39.17
N GLU A 131 9.13 23.62 39.82
CA GLU A 131 9.33 23.38 41.25
C GLU A 131 10.80 23.20 41.65
N GLN A 132 11.60 22.51 40.83
CA GLN A 132 13.04 22.38 41.09
C GLN A 132 13.72 23.75 41.05
N ARG A 133 13.44 24.56 40.02
CA ARG A 133 14.00 25.90 39.88
C ARG A 133 13.58 26.82 41.01
N THR A 134 12.31 26.77 41.45
CA THR A 134 11.87 27.59 42.58
C THR A 134 12.58 27.18 43.85
N ARG A 135 12.66 25.87 44.17
CA ARG A 135 13.40 25.37 45.33
C ARG A 135 14.89 25.74 45.29
N GLU A 136 15.54 25.65 44.13
CA GLU A 136 16.94 26.06 43.96
C GLU A 136 17.12 27.57 44.18
N SER A 137 16.22 28.39 43.62
CA SER A 137 16.26 29.84 43.81
C SER A 137 16.02 30.26 45.27
N GLU A 138 15.11 29.57 45.97
CA GLU A 138 14.84 29.80 47.39
C GLU A 138 16.03 29.40 48.25
N LYS A 139 16.65 28.23 47.98
CA LYS A 139 17.88 27.80 48.65
C LYS A 139 19.01 28.80 48.44
N ALA A 140 19.24 29.23 47.20
CA ALA A 140 20.26 30.23 46.88
C ALA A 140 19.99 31.57 47.60
N ALA A 141 18.73 32.01 47.67
CA ALA A 141 18.37 33.22 48.41
C ALA A 141 18.61 33.08 49.93
N ILE A 142 18.33 31.91 50.51
CA ILE A 142 18.61 31.61 51.92
C ILE A 142 20.12 31.59 52.18
N GLU A 143 20.91 30.95 51.33
CA GLU A 143 22.37 30.91 51.44
C GLU A 143 23.00 32.29 51.30
N ALA A 144 22.55 33.09 50.33
CA ALA A 144 22.99 34.48 50.17
C ALA A 144 22.69 35.32 51.41
N ARG A 145 21.51 35.18 52.02
CA ARG A 145 21.16 35.86 53.28
C ARG A 145 22.04 35.41 54.45
N LYS A 146 22.30 34.10 54.57
CA LYS A 146 23.20 33.54 55.60
C LYS A 146 24.61 34.08 55.44
N GLN A 147 25.13 34.12 54.21
CA GLN A 147 26.48 34.59 53.92
C GLN A 147 26.62 36.10 54.13
N ALA A 148 25.63 36.90 53.73
CA ALA A 148 25.59 38.33 54.03
C ALA A 148 25.63 38.60 55.55
N LYS A 149 24.85 37.83 56.33
CA LYS A 149 24.85 37.92 57.80
C LYS A 149 26.19 37.48 58.41
N LEU A 150 26.83 36.43 57.88
CA LEU A 150 28.16 36.01 58.32
C LEU A 150 29.21 37.09 58.04
N ASN A 151 29.18 37.68 56.85
CA ASN A 151 30.09 38.74 56.45
C ASN A 151 29.91 39.99 57.34
N SER A 152 28.67 40.35 57.71
CA SER A 152 28.44 41.49 58.61
C SER A 152 29.01 41.23 60.00
N ILE A 153 28.81 40.04 60.57
CA ILE A 153 29.37 39.65 61.87
C ILE A 153 30.91 39.67 61.84
N MET A 154 31.52 39.16 60.76
CA MET A 154 32.98 39.19 60.59
C MET A 154 33.52 40.62 60.50
N ALA A 155 32.83 41.51 59.79
CA ALA A 155 33.19 42.93 59.70
C ALA A 155 33.10 43.62 61.08
N GLU A 156 32.04 43.36 61.85
CA GLU A 156 31.89 43.86 63.23
C GLU A 156 33.03 43.35 64.13
N LEU A 157 33.39 42.06 64.03
CA LEU A 157 34.48 41.47 64.81
C LEU A 157 35.84 42.08 64.45
N GLN A 158 36.10 42.34 63.16
CA GLN A 158 37.31 43.04 62.72
C GLN A 158 37.38 44.47 63.26
N GLN A 159 36.26 45.19 63.29
CA GLN A 159 36.19 46.52 63.91
C GLN A 159 36.51 46.46 65.40
N GLN A 160 35.96 45.49 66.14
CA GLN A 160 36.28 45.30 67.56
C GLN A 160 37.76 45.00 67.78
N GLN A 161 38.38 44.16 66.94
CA GLN A 161 39.83 43.90 67.00
C GLN A 161 40.66 45.16 66.75
N HIS A 162 40.24 46.01 65.80
CA HIS A 162 40.91 47.29 65.56
C HIS A 162 40.81 48.20 66.78
N VAL A 163 39.62 48.35 67.38
CA VAL A 163 39.41 49.10 68.62
C VAL A 163 40.29 48.55 69.74
N MET A 164 40.34 47.23 69.93
CA MET A 164 41.20 46.58 70.93
C MET A 164 42.68 46.91 70.71
N LYS A 165 43.19 46.75 69.47
CA LYS A 165 44.57 47.12 69.12
C LYS A 165 44.87 48.59 69.40
N THR A 166 43.95 49.50 69.08
CA THR A 166 44.13 50.92 69.40
C THR A 166 44.16 51.16 70.91
N ALA A 167 43.28 50.52 71.68
CA ALA A 167 43.25 50.62 73.14
C ALA A 167 44.54 50.06 73.78
N ASP A 168 45.04 48.92 73.31
CA ASP A 168 46.31 48.34 73.77
C ASP A 168 47.50 49.23 73.43
N SER A 169 47.52 49.83 72.23
CA SER A 169 48.56 50.80 71.85
C SER A 169 48.56 52.04 72.75
N LEU A 170 47.38 52.53 73.15
CA LEU A 170 47.23 53.64 74.08
C LEU A 170 47.67 53.25 75.50
N LYS A 171 47.30 52.05 75.96
CA LYS A 171 47.78 51.50 77.25
C LYS A 171 49.30 51.37 77.27
N MET A 172 49.94 50.85 76.21
CA MET A 172 51.40 50.77 76.12
C MET A 172 52.06 52.14 76.13
N LYS A 173 51.50 53.15 75.44
CA LYS A 173 51.98 54.53 75.52
C LYS A 173 51.84 55.09 76.95
N ALA A 174 50.73 54.82 77.64
CA ALA A 174 50.52 55.25 79.03
C ALA A 174 51.48 54.58 80.03
N THR A 175 51.73 53.27 79.91
CA THR A 175 52.69 52.55 80.77
C THR A 175 54.14 52.92 80.47
N SER A 176 54.49 53.22 79.21
CA SER A 176 55.82 53.73 78.85
C SER A 176 56.11 55.11 79.46
N ARG A 177 55.10 55.99 79.56
CA ARG A 177 55.22 57.27 80.28
C ARG A 177 55.40 57.09 81.79
N LYS A 178 54.80 56.05 82.39
CA LYS A 178 55.01 55.70 83.81
C LYS A 178 56.39 55.08 84.10
N ARG A 179 56.99 54.35 83.15
CA ARG A 179 58.36 53.80 83.29
C ARG A 179 59.46 54.83 83.03
N ALA A 180 59.16 55.93 82.33
CA ALA A 180 60.12 57.01 82.12
C ALA A 180 60.27 57.96 83.35
N SER A 181 59.42 57.87 84.38
CA SER A 181 59.40 58.84 85.48
C SER A 181 60.15 58.45 86.75
N THR A 182 60.87 57.32 86.76
CA THR A 182 61.78 56.96 87.88
C THR A 182 62.98 56.20 87.33
N ASN A 183 64.16 56.81 87.47
CA ASN A 183 65.51 56.36 87.09
C ASN A 183 65.92 56.51 85.61
N VAL A 184 66.32 57.73 85.23
CA VAL A 184 67.35 57.93 84.21
C VAL A 184 68.44 58.85 84.75
N VAL A 185 69.54 58.23 85.16
CA VAL A 185 70.89 58.82 85.29
C VAL A 185 71.42 59.10 83.87
N PRO A 186 72.03 60.26 83.58
CA PRO A 186 72.57 60.52 82.25
C PRO A 186 74.00 59.99 82.12
N LYS A 187 74.22 59.05 81.19
CA LYS A 187 75.50 58.72 80.54
C LYS A 187 75.11 58.08 79.19
N GLY A 188 75.56 58.50 78.01
CA GLY A 188 76.72 59.29 77.63
C GLY A 188 77.45 58.52 76.52
N GLY A 189 77.45 59.06 75.29
CA GLY A 189 78.27 58.63 74.13
C GLY A 189 77.92 57.25 73.54
N ALA A 190 78.14 56.92 72.27
CA ALA A 190 78.70 57.52 71.07
C ALA A 190 78.17 56.60 69.93
N GLY A 191 77.67 57.06 68.78
CA GLY A 191 78.46 57.63 67.69
C GLY A 191 78.72 56.57 66.60
N LYS A 192 78.33 56.91 65.35
CA LYS A 192 78.66 56.27 64.04
C LYS A 192 77.99 54.91 63.74
N LYS A 193 77.58 54.59 62.52
CA LYS A 193 77.84 55.12 61.17
C LYS A 193 76.72 54.64 60.23
N ARG A 194 76.54 55.37 59.12
CA ARG A 194 75.82 54.93 57.91
C ARG A 194 76.56 53.75 57.28
N ASP A 195 75.85 52.88 56.57
CA ASP A 195 76.04 52.62 55.13
C ASP A 195 75.06 51.52 54.66
N GLU A 196 74.51 51.75 53.46
CA GLU A 196 73.70 50.88 52.56
C GLU A 196 72.23 50.59 52.88
#